data_AF-A0A067PEU3-F1
#
_entry.id   AF-A0A067PEU3-F1
#
_cell.length_a   1.000
_cell.length_b   1.000
_cell.length_c   1.000
_cell.angle_alpha   90.00
_cell.angle_beta   90.00
_cell.angle_gamma   90.00
#
_symmetry.space_group_name_H-M   'P 1'
#
loop_
_entity.id
_entity.type
_entity.pdbx_description
1 polymer ?
#
loop_
_entity_poly.entity_id
_entity_poly.type
_entity_poly.pdbx_seq_one_letter_code
_entity_poly.pdbx_strand_id
1 'polypeptide(L)'
;DMDYLFALIERQPAMYLDEIQLDLLESRAIDISLATISRALYQLALMRKKIPKEAAERNELLRAIWQAEWGGLPMEYIVWLDESSVDDISNQRRMG
;
A
#
# COMPACT_ATOMS: atom_id res chain seq x y z
N ASP A 1 18.44 -11.47 -9.10
CA ASP A 1 17.39 -10.48 -8.78
C ASP A 1 16.59 -10.73 -7.51
N MET A 2 16.40 -11.98 -7.07
CA MET A 2 15.74 -12.25 -5.79
C MET A 2 16.55 -11.74 -4.58
N ASP A 3 17.88 -11.80 -4.64
CA ASP A 3 18.76 -11.27 -3.58
C ASP A 3 18.67 -9.73 -3.46
N TYR A 4 18.45 -9.03 -4.58
CA TYR A 4 18.26 -7.58 -4.57
C TYR A 4 16.92 -7.21 -3.93
N LEU A 5 15.85 -7.93 -4.30
CA LEU A 5 14.54 -7.76 -3.69
C LEU A 5 14.61 -8.01 -2.17
N PHE A 6 15.34 -9.04 -1.74
CA PHE A 6 15.52 -9.36 -0.33
C PHE A 6 16.29 -8.26 0.42
N ALA A 7 17.40 -7.78 -0.14
CA ALA A 7 18.18 -6.69 0.44
C ALA A 7 17.38 -5.36 0.51
N LEU A 8 16.53 -5.10 -0.48
CA LEU A 8 15.67 -3.92 -0.53
C LEU A 8 14.63 -3.96 0.61
N ILE A 9 14.01 -5.11 0.83
CA ILE A 9 13.00 -5.30 1.89
C ILE A 9 13.63 -5.31 3.28
N GLU A 10 14.83 -5.89 3.44
CA GLU A 10 15.56 -5.83 4.71
C GLU A 10 15.92 -4.39 5.07
N ARG A 11 16.34 -3.59 4.09
CA ARG A 11 16.67 -2.18 4.30
C ARG A 11 15.43 -1.33 4.60
N GLN A 12 14.30 -1.61 3.94
CA GLN A 12 13.08 -0.82 4.08
C GLN A 12 11.82 -1.69 4.02
N PRO A 13 11.45 -2.32 5.15
CA PRO A 13 10.37 -3.33 5.19
C PRO A 13 8.95 -2.75 5.07
N ALA A 14 8.82 -1.44 4.89
CA ALA A 14 7.56 -0.72 4.78
C ALA A 14 7.22 -0.29 3.34
N MET A 15 8.03 -0.66 2.34
CA MET A 15 7.75 -0.32 0.95
C MET A 15 6.49 -1.02 0.43
N TYR A 16 5.72 -0.31 -0.40
CA TYR A 16 4.61 -0.86 -1.15
C TYR A 16 5.06 -1.55 -2.44
N LEU A 17 4.16 -2.34 -3.04
CA LEU A 17 4.49 -3.13 -4.24
C LEU A 17 4.84 -2.25 -5.46
N ASP A 18 4.19 -1.09 -5.58
CA ASP A 18 4.42 -0.09 -6.62
C ASP A 18 5.72 0.69 -6.40
N GLU A 19 6.07 0.99 -5.14
CA GLU A 19 7.39 1.56 -4.81
C GLU A 19 8.52 0.58 -5.13
N ILE A 20 8.34 -0.71 -4.81
CA ILE A 20 9.30 -1.76 -5.20
C ILE A 20 9.40 -1.87 -6.72
N GLN A 21 8.27 -1.75 -7.45
CA GLN A 21 8.28 -1.75 -8.91
C GLN A 21 9.05 -0.56 -9.48
N LEU A 22 8.81 0.64 -8.95
CA LEU A 22 9.51 1.87 -9.33
C LEU A 22 11.00 1.77 -9.04
N ASP A 23 11.39 1.29 -7.86
CA ASP A 23 12.80 1.12 -7.50
C ASP A 23 13.48 0.10 -8.42
N LEU A 24 12.83 -1.01 -8.77
CA LEU A 24 13.37 -1.99 -9.73
C LEU A 24 13.49 -1.41 -11.15
N LEU A 25 12.55 -0.57 -11.56
CA LEU A 25 12.60 0.11 -12.84
C LEU A 25 13.73 1.14 -12.87
N GLU A 26 13.90 1.94 -11.84
CA GLU A 26 14.93 2.99 -11.77
C GLU A 26 16.34 2.43 -11.56
N SER A 27 16.49 1.46 -10.65
CA SER A 27 17.80 0.92 -10.26
C SER A 27 18.33 -0.14 -11.23
N ARG A 28 17.45 -0.90 -11.89
CA ARG A 28 17.82 -2.06 -12.70
C ARG A 28 17.21 -2.06 -14.11
N ALA A 29 16.36 -1.08 -14.45
CA ALA A 29 15.61 -1.04 -15.71
C ALA A 29 14.74 -2.29 -15.96
N ILE A 30 14.25 -2.92 -14.88
CA ILE A 30 13.40 -4.11 -14.98
C ILE A 30 11.95 -3.71 -14.71
N ASP A 31 11.13 -3.76 -15.75
CA ASP A 31 9.69 -3.60 -15.61
C ASP A 31 9.04 -4.95 -15.28
N ILE A 32 8.56 -5.06 -14.04
CA ILE A 32 7.94 -6.27 -13.51
C ILE A 32 6.54 -5.93 -13.02
N SER A 33 5.55 -6.72 -13.42
CA SER A 33 4.18 -6.52 -12.92
C SER A 33 4.08 -6.68 -11.39
N LEU A 34 3.20 -5.90 -10.76
CA LEU A 34 2.89 -6.01 -9.33
C LEU A 34 2.53 -7.45 -8.90
N ALA A 35 1.87 -8.21 -9.78
CA ALA A 35 1.51 -9.61 -9.52
C ALA A 35 2.75 -10.51 -9.42
N THR A 36 3.77 -10.26 -10.24
CA THR A 36 5.04 -11.00 -10.20
C THR A 36 5.83 -10.66 -8.94
N ILE A 37 5.89 -9.38 -8.54
CA ILE A 37 6.52 -8.95 -7.28
C ILE A 37 5.81 -9.59 -6.08
N SER A 38 4.47 -9.56 -6.05
CA SER A 38 3.66 -10.19 -5.01
C SER A 38 3.92 -11.70 -4.87
N ARG A 39 4.01 -12.42 -5.99
CA ARG A 39 4.34 -13.85 -6.00
C ARG A 39 5.78 -14.11 -5.54
N ALA A 40 6.74 -13.29 -5.95
CA ALA A 40 8.13 -13.37 -5.54
C ALA A 40 8.30 -13.17 -4.03
N LEU A 41 7.62 -12.17 -3.46
CA LEU A 41 7.57 -11.92 -2.01
C LEU A 41 6.94 -13.08 -1.25
N TYR A 42 5.85 -13.65 -1.79
CA TYR A 42 5.19 -14.80 -1.19
C TYR A 42 6.09 -16.04 -1.18
N GLN A 43 6.81 -16.30 -2.28
CA GLN A 43 7.77 -17.40 -2.37
C GLN A 43 8.98 -17.23 -1.44
N LEU A 44 9.39 -16.00 -1.14
CA LEU A 44 10.47 -15.70 -0.19
C LEU A 44 10.10 -15.93 1.29
N ALA A 45 8.90 -16.46 1.58
CA ALA A 45 8.39 -16.69 2.94
C ALA A 45 8.39 -15.43 3.82
N LEU A 46 8.48 -14.24 3.21
CA LEU A 46 8.28 -12.95 3.86
C LEU A 46 6.77 -12.80 4.11
N MET A 47 6.30 -13.54 5.12
CA MET A 47 4.92 -13.46 5.59
C MET A 47 4.61 -12.00 5.89
N ARG A 48 3.66 -11.45 5.10
CA ARG A 48 3.06 -10.12 5.23
C ARG A 48 3.18 -9.61 6.67
N LYS A 49 4.08 -8.65 6.91
CA LYS A 49 3.87 -7.71 8.01
C LYS A 49 2.50 -7.10 7.74
N LYS A 50 1.60 -7.21 8.72
CA LYS A 50 0.25 -6.68 8.61
C LYS A 50 0.40 -5.15 8.56
N ILE A 51 0.49 -4.61 7.35
CA ILE A 51 0.56 -3.17 7.13
C ILE A 51 -0.78 -2.62 7.67
N PRO A 52 -0.74 -1.66 8.63
CA PRO A 52 -1.95 -1.01 9.13
C PRO A 52 -2.81 -0.51 7.95
N LYS A 53 -4.13 -0.54 8.06
CA LYS A 53 -5.04 -0.13 6.97
C LYS A 53 -4.75 1.32 6.54
N GLU A 54 -4.33 2.12 7.52
CA GLU A 54 -3.88 3.50 7.39
C GLU A 54 -2.67 3.68 6.48
N ALA A 55 -1.88 2.62 6.25
CA ALA A 55 -0.71 2.60 5.37
C ALA A 55 -1.11 2.15 3.96
N ALA A 56 -2.01 1.17 3.80
CA ALA A 56 -2.52 0.76 2.48
C ALA A 56 -3.21 1.90 1.68
N GLU A 57 -3.75 2.91 2.37
CA GLU A 57 -4.43 4.07 1.77
C GLU A 57 -3.50 5.28 1.53
N ARG A 58 -2.17 5.16 1.75
CA ARG A 58 -1.22 6.28 1.60
C ARG A 58 -0.49 6.22 0.27
N ASN A 59 -0.90 7.04 -0.68
CA ASN A 59 -0.01 7.51 -1.73
C ASN A 59 0.61 8.84 -1.25
N GLU A 60 1.88 8.84 -0.84
CA GLU A 60 2.53 10.03 -0.28
C GLU A 60 2.65 11.18 -1.27
N LEU A 61 2.89 10.86 -2.55
CA LEU A 61 2.93 11.86 -3.62
C LEU A 61 1.56 12.53 -3.80
N LEU A 62 0.50 11.72 -3.86
CA LEU A 62 -0.87 12.21 -4.03
C LEU A 62 -1.33 13.02 -2.81
N ARG A 63 -0.91 12.60 -1.60
CA ARG A 63 -1.11 13.37 -0.37
C ARG A 63 -0.34 14.69 -0.39
N ALA A 64 0.91 14.71 -0.83
CA ALA A 64 1.72 15.93 -0.90
C ALA A 64 1.14 16.92 -1.92
N ILE A 65 0.68 16.45 -3.08
CA ILE A 65 -0.02 17.26 -4.08
C ILE A 65 -1.30 17.86 -3.49
N TRP A 66 -2.12 17.03 -2.83
CA TRP A 66 -3.35 17.51 -2.20
C TRP A 66 -3.08 18.54 -1.09
N GLN A 67 -2.06 18.32 -0.25
CA GLN A 67 -1.66 19.28 0.78
C GLN A 67 -1.11 20.58 0.19
N ALA A 68 -0.39 20.53 -0.93
CA ALA A 68 0.10 21.71 -1.61
C ALA A 68 -1.06 22.54 -2.22
N GLU A 69 -2.07 21.88 -2.77
CA GLU A 69 -3.20 22.53 -3.42
C GLU A 69 -4.25 23.05 -2.42
N TRP A 70 -4.52 22.29 -1.36
CA TRP A 70 -5.64 22.54 -0.44
C TRP A 70 -5.24 22.83 1.00
N GLY A 71 -3.98 22.65 1.39
CA GLY A 71 -3.52 22.80 2.78
C GLY A 71 -3.54 24.22 3.34
N GLY A 72 -3.77 25.22 2.49
CA GLY A 72 -3.99 26.62 2.90
C GLY A 72 -5.43 26.95 3.29
N LEU A 73 -6.39 26.03 3.08
CA LEU A 73 -7.78 26.25 3.46
C LEU A 73 -7.95 26.15 4.98
N PRO A 74 -8.62 27.12 5.62
CA PRO A 74 -8.98 27.00 7.03
C PRO A 74 -9.92 25.81 7.24
N MET A 75 -9.78 25.14 8.38
CA MET A 75 -10.50 23.90 8.70
C MET A 75 -12.03 24.09 8.67
N GLU A 76 -12.48 25.30 8.97
CA GLU A 76 -13.90 25.68 9.03
C GLU A 76 -14.60 25.59 7.66
N TYR A 77 -13.84 25.57 6.56
CA TYR A 77 -14.35 25.45 5.19
C TYR A 77 -14.42 24.01 4.69
N ILE A 78 -13.89 23.04 5.46
CA ILE A 78 -13.74 21.64 5.02
C ILE A 78 -14.77 20.76 5.74
N VAL A 79 -15.63 20.10 4.97
CA VAL A 79 -16.59 19.10 5.46
C VAL A 79 -16.21 17.74 4.91
N TRP A 80 -16.02 16.77 5.80
CA TRP A 80 -15.68 15.39 5.44
C TRP A 80 -16.95 14.54 5.44
N LEU A 81 -17.15 13.78 4.37
CA LEU A 81 -18.24 12.83 4.25
C LEU A 81 -17.63 11.49 3.83
N ASP A 82 -17.74 10.50 4.71
CA ASP A 82 -17.23 9.15 4.48
C ASP A 82 -18.39 8.15 4.54
N GLU A 83 -18.40 7.20 3.62
CA GLU A 83 -19.43 6.16 3.54
C GLU A 83 -18.93 4.92 4.28
N SER A 84 -19.44 4.71 5.49
CA SER A 84 -19.22 3.45 6.20
C SER A 84 -20.24 2.40 5.73
N SER A 85 -19.80 1.39 4.98
CA SER A 85 -20.61 0.20 4.71
C SER A 85 -20.72 -0.65 5.98
N VAL A 86 -21.93 -1.05 6.35
CA VAL A 86 -22.20 -2.05 7.40
C VAL A 86 -22.52 -3.37 6.71
N ASP A 87 -21.66 -4.37 6.91
CA ASP A 87 -21.95 -5.73 6.46
C ASP A 87 -23.00 -6.38 7.39
N ASP A 88 -24.23 -6.54 6.91
CA ASP A 88 -25.36 -7.16 7.65
C ASP A 88 -25.23 -8.69 7.87
N ILE A 89 -24.05 -9.28 7.62
CA ILE A 89 -23.85 -10.74 7.60
C ILE A 89 -23.49 -11.30 9.00
N SER A 90 -23.58 -10.52 10.08
CA SER A 90 -23.19 -11.00 11.42
C SER A 90 -24.20 -11.93 12.11
N ASN A 91 -25.36 -12.22 11.50
CA ASN A 91 -26.42 -13.05 12.12
C ASN A 91 -26.76 -14.37 11.41
N GLN A 92 -26.01 -14.80 10.40
CA GLN A 92 -26.21 -16.14 9.82
C GLN A 92 -25.19 -17.14 10.35
N ARG A 93 -25.65 -18.01 11.27
CA ARG A 93 -24.93 -19.22 11.66
C ARG A 93 -24.69 -20.07 10.41
N ARG A 94 -23.43 -20.29 10.06
CA ARG A 94 -23.01 -21.02 8.85
C ARG A 94 -22.88 -22.53 9.02
N MET A 95 -23.22 -23.10 10.17
CA MET A 95 -23.27 -24.56 10.38
C MET A 95 -24.35 -24.95 11.38
N GLY A 96 -25.16 -25.91 10.95
CA GLY A 96 -26.05 -26.80 11.70
C GLY A 96 -26.09 -28.12 10.95
#